data_AF-A0A8T0RGX1-F1
#
_entry.id   AF-A0A8T0RGX1-F1
#
_cell.length_a   1.000
_cell.length_b   1.000
_cell.length_c   1.000
_cell.angle_alpha   90.00
_cell.angle_beta   90.00
_cell.angle_gamma   90.00
#
_symmetry.space_group_name_H-M   'P 1'
#
loop_
_entity.id
_entity.type
_entity.pdbx_description
1 polymer ?
#
loop_
_entity_poly.entity_id
_entity_poly.type
_entity_poly.pdbx_seq_one_letter_code
_entity_poly.pdbx_strand_id
1 'polypeptide(L)'
;MDYVVCNPATEKWVVVPDSGWSSKATYYKARIARLGFDPAVSSHFHVFEFIPDDVWYMDNEQMENSFDGRIEAVAIYSSKAGVWSLHKDYSEWGGHFAMPRDSKSVFFNGVLHLTTFYGMVVPIDVEGNILRGIPIPLPDYDEYNPGGVYVSQGQLYFSSMYKSDKSKDYELSVWVLVDYNSENWSLKLSVNPLHLLGAFYHSKFGYDFSVISIHPDHDMIFMVCGTENSNVL
;
A
#
# COMPACT_ATOMS: atom_id res chain seq x y z
N MET A 1 11.43 -18.13 1.07
CA MET A 1 11.71 -17.84 2.48
C MET A 1 10.49 -18.25 3.27
N ASP A 2 10.66 -18.76 4.50
CA ASP A 2 9.51 -18.97 5.37
C ASP A 2 9.03 -17.63 5.96
N TYR A 3 7.73 -17.49 6.16
CA TYR A 3 7.13 -16.35 6.87
C TYR A 3 6.75 -16.75 8.28
N VAL A 4 6.69 -15.78 9.20
CA VAL A 4 6.25 -16.02 10.58
C VAL A 4 5.11 -15.09 10.90
N VAL A 5 3.96 -15.64 11.25
CA VAL A 5 2.82 -14.88 11.77
C VAL A 5 2.76 -15.12 13.28
N CYS A 6 2.91 -14.07 14.06
CA CYS A 6 2.94 -14.14 15.52
C CYS A 6 1.77 -13.36 16.14
N ASN A 7 1.17 -13.92 17.18
CA ASN A 7 0.22 -13.25 18.05
C ASN A 7 0.89 -13.04 19.42
N PRO A 8 1.43 -11.85 19.70
CA PRO A 8 2.15 -11.58 20.95
C PRO A 8 1.24 -11.67 22.19
N ALA A 9 -0.07 -11.43 22.05
CA ALA A 9 -1.01 -11.52 23.18
C ALA A 9 -1.26 -12.97 23.63
N THR A 10 -1.03 -13.94 22.74
CA THR A 10 -1.20 -15.38 23.05
C THR A 10 0.11 -16.15 23.07
N GLU A 11 1.23 -15.48 22.79
CA GLU A 11 2.57 -16.07 22.65
C GLU A 11 2.62 -17.23 21.64
N LYS A 12 1.74 -17.21 20.64
CA LYS A 12 1.69 -18.23 19.58
C LYS A 12 2.24 -17.68 18.28
N TRP A 13 2.90 -18.54 17.52
CA TRP A 13 3.34 -18.24 16.17
C TRP A 13 3.08 -19.41 15.22
N VAL A 14 2.91 -19.08 13.95
CA VAL A 14 2.77 -20.03 12.85
C VAL A 14 3.88 -19.74 11.85
N VAL A 15 4.65 -20.77 11.52
CA VAL A 15 5.59 -20.72 10.41
C VAL A 15 4.81 -21.05 9.14
N VAL A 16 4.78 -20.12 8.21
CA VAL A 16 4.21 -20.29 6.88
C VAL A 16 5.35 -20.71 5.95
N PRO A 17 5.25 -21.86 5.28
CA PRO A 17 6.33 -22.35 4.44
C PRO A 17 6.56 -21.42 3.26
N ASP A 18 7.77 -21.43 2.72
CA ASP A 18 8.09 -20.82 1.43
C ASP A 18 7.09 -21.22 0.35
N SER A 19 6.57 -20.24 -0.39
CA SER A 19 5.67 -20.49 -1.51
C SER A 19 6.38 -21.16 -2.68
N GLY A 20 7.70 -20.92 -2.81
CA GLY A 20 8.55 -21.49 -3.84
C GLY A 20 8.46 -20.79 -5.20
N TRP A 21 7.69 -19.71 -5.32
CA TRP A 21 7.51 -18.99 -6.60
C TRP A 21 8.31 -17.69 -6.74
N SER A 22 8.69 -17.01 -5.66
CA SER A 22 9.57 -15.83 -5.81
C SER A 22 11.02 -16.22 -6.06
N SER A 23 11.65 -15.64 -7.09
CA SER A 23 13.06 -15.86 -7.43
C SER A 23 13.96 -15.55 -6.23
N LYS A 24 14.99 -16.36 -5.96
CA LYS A 24 15.89 -16.18 -4.79
C LYS A 24 16.70 -14.86 -4.83
N ALA A 25 16.65 -14.11 -5.93
CA ALA A 25 17.52 -12.99 -6.24
C ALA A 25 17.01 -11.62 -5.77
N THR A 26 15.79 -11.51 -5.24
CA THR A 26 15.24 -10.20 -4.88
C THR A 26 15.71 -9.75 -3.48
N TYR A 27 16.53 -8.70 -3.44
CA TYR A 27 16.95 -7.99 -2.22
C TYR A 27 15.77 -7.37 -1.42
N TYR A 28 14.53 -7.55 -1.91
CA TYR A 28 13.32 -6.87 -1.45
C TYR A 28 12.17 -7.83 -1.09
N LYS A 29 12.41 -9.13 -0.91
CA LYS A 29 11.34 -10.14 -0.61
C LYS A 29 10.43 -9.81 0.58
N ALA A 30 10.90 -9.10 1.60
CA ALA A 30 10.04 -8.68 2.70
C ALA A 30 8.93 -7.70 2.26
N ARG A 31 9.12 -6.99 1.13
CA ARG A 31 8.21 -5.98 0.61
C ARG A 31 7.10 -6.53 -0.26
N ILE A 32 7.16 -7.80 -0.67
CA ILE A 32 6.17 -8.41 -1.54
C ILE A 32 5.15 -9.26 -0.80
N ALA A 33 5.22 -9.36 0.53
CA ALA A 33 4.25 -10.12 1.31
C ALA A 33 3.29 -9.19 2.08
N ARG A 34 2.00 -9.55 2.17
CA ARG A 34 0.99 -8.87 2.99
C ARG A 34 0.20 -9.88 3.81
N LEU A 35 -0.06 -9.54 5.07
CA LEU A 35 -0.93 -10.33 5.94
C LEU A 35 -2.38 -9.87 5.75
N GLY A 36 -3.27 -10.81 5.44
CA GLY A 36 -4.71 -10.62 5.50
C GLY A 36 -5.28 -11.29 6.74
N PHE A 37 -5.75 -10.51 7.71
CA PHE A 37 -6.38 -11.05 8.91
C PHE A 37 -7.50 -10.13 9.39
N ASP A 38 -8.69 -10.70 9.53
CA ASP A 38 -9.85 -10.03 10.10
C ASP A 38 -10.41 -10.88 11.24
N PRO A 39 -10.10 -10.55 12.50
CA PRO A 39 -10.53 -11.35 13.65
C PRO A 39 -12.05 -11.32 13.87
N ALA A 40 -12.77 -10.35 13.30
CA ALA A 40 -14.23 -10.29 13.40
C ALA A 40 -14.92 -11.32 12.50
N VAL A 41 -14.25 -11.74 11.42
CA VAL A 41 -14.80 -12.68 10.42
C VAL A 41 -14.26 -14.10 10.62
N SER A 42 -12.97 -14.26 10.91
CA SER A 42 -12.32 -15.56 10.95
C SER A 42 -11.13 -15.59 11.92
N SER A 43 -10.89 -16.74 12.54
CA SER A 43 -9.64 -16.99 13.28
C SER A 43 -8.45 -17.32 12.36
N HIS A 44 -8.71 -17.51 11.07
CA HIS A 44 -7.71 -17.83 10.07
C HIS A 44 -7.22 -16.58 9.35
N PHE A 45 -5.91 -16.47 9.21
CA PHE A 45 -5.23 -15.47 8.39
C PHE A 45 -4.88 -16.02 7.00
N HIS A 46 -4.56 -15.09 6.11
CA HIS A 46 -4.03 -15.32 4.77
C HIS A 46 -2.71 -14.56 4.61
N VAL A 47 -1.79 -15.08 3.80
CA VAL A 47 -0.58 -14.36 3.39
C VAL A 47 -0.60 -14.23 1.88
N PHE A 48 -0.54 -13.00 1.39
CA PHE A 48 -0.45 -12.68 -0.03
C PHE A 48 1.02 -12.43 -0.36
N GLU A 49 1.59 -13.15 -1.32
CA GLU A 49 2.92 -12.93 -1.87
C GLU A 49 2.79 -12.49 -3.33
N PHE A 50 3.28 -11.29 -3.62
CA PHE A 50 3.28 -10.68 -4.95
C PHE A 50 4.55 -11.07 -5.71
N ILE A 51 4.39 -11.76 -6.82
CA ILE A 51 5.51 -12.28 -7.62
C ILE A 51 5.72 -11.31 -8.78
N PRO A 52 6.85 -10.59 -8.82
CA PRO A 52 7.15 -9.71 -9.94
C PRO A 52 7.69 -10.50 -11.13
N ASP A 53 7.52 -9.95 -12.35
CA ASP A 53 8.24 -10.45 -13.51
C ASP A 53 9.75 -10.18 -13.36
N ASP A 54 10.57 -11.06 -13.92
CA ASP A 54 12.03 -10.94 -13.89
C ASP A 54 12.56 -9.90 -14.92
N VAL A 55 11.69 -9.09 -15.53
CA VAL A 55 11.99 -8.27 -16.70
C VAL A 55 12.39 -6.86 -16.26
N TRP A 56 13.68 -6.68 -16.01
CA TRP A 56 14.35 -5.41 -15.71
C TRP A 56 14.40 -4.41 -16.88
N TYR A 57 13.50 -4.45 -17.86
CA TYR A 57 13.53 -3.47 -18.95
C TYR A 57 12.84 -2.18 -18.50
N MET A 58 13.64 -1.25 -17.97
CA MET A 58 13.31 0.17 -18.02
C MET A 58 14.53 0.93 -18.52
N ASP A 59 14.37 1.68 -19.61
CA ASP A 59 15.41 2.52 -20.26
C ASP A 59 15.97 3.67 -19.39
N ASN A 60 15.53 3.78 -18.13
CA ASN A 60 15.90 4.86 -17.21
C ASN A 60 16.38 4.29 -15.86
N GLU A 61 17.67 4.48 -15.56
CA GLU A 61 18.32 4.15 -14.28
C GLU A 61 17.60 4.73 -13.04
N GLN A 62 16.78 5.79 -13.21
CA GLN A 62 16.03 6.40 -12.12
C GLN A 62 14.83 5.56 -11.62
N MET A 63 14.31 4.64 -12.44
CA MET A 63 13.12 3.84 -12.09
C MET A 63 13.41 2.50 -11.43
N GLU A 64 14.66 2.02 -11.47
CA GLU A 64 15.05 0.73 -10.86
C GLU A 64 14.79 0.66 -9.35
N ASN A 65 14.61 1.81 -8.69
CA ASN A 65 14.44 1.89 -7.23
C ASN A 65 13.03 2.26 -6.76
N SER A 66 12.07 2.47 -7.67
CA SER A 66 10.75 3.07 -7.35
C SER A 66 9.63 2.05 -7.14
N PHE A 67 9.73 0.85 -7.72
CA PHE A 67 8.72 -0.21 -7.58
C PHE A 67 9.37 -1.60 -7.73
N ASP A 68 8.73 -2.65 -7.20
CA ASP A 68 9.29 -4.01 -7.15
C ASP A 68 9.11 -4.80 -8.46
N GLY A 69 8.96 -4.14 -9.62
CA GLY A 69 8.63 -4.77 -10.91
C GLY A 69 7.12 -4.86 -11.19
N ARG A 70 6.77 -5.35 -12.39
CA ARG A 70 5.36 -5.65 -12.73
C ARG A 70 4.97 -6.96 -12.05
N ILE A 71 3.81 -7.02 -11.41
CA ILE A 71 3.32 -8.23 -10.75
C ILE A 71 2.74 -9.18 -11.81
N GLU A 72 3.33 -10.37 -11.91
CA GLU A 72 2.89 -11.44 -12.82
C GLU A 72 1.95 -12.45 -12.15
N ALA A 73 2.07 -12.61 -10.84
CA ALA A 73 1.33 -13.61 -10.09
C ALA A 73 1.15 -13.19 -8.63
N VAL A 74 0.12 -13.71 -7.98
CA VAL A 74 -0.12 -13.59 -6.54
C VAL A 74 -0.28 -14.99 -5.98
N ALA A 75 0.59 -15.34 -5.04
CA ALA A 75 0.45 -16.55 -4.26
C ALA A 75 -0.26 -16.23 -2.93
N ILE A 76 -1.26 -17.03 -2.56
CA ILE A 76 -2.03 -16.83 -1.35
C ILE A 76 -1.97 -18.09 -0.49
N TYR A 77 -1.41 -17.96 0.72
CA TYR A 77 -1.46 -18.97 1.76
C TYR A 77 -2.75 -18.82 2.56
N SER A 78 -3.45 -19.91 2.81
CA SER A 78 -4.56 -19.95 3.76
C SER A 78 -4.18 -20.75 4.99
N SER A 79 -4.20 -20.13 6.18
CA SER A 79 -3.96 -20.85 7.44
C SER A 79 -5.06 -21.87 7.78
N LYS A 80 -6.23 -21.78 7.14
CA LYS A 80 -7.30 -22.78 7.27
C LYS A 80 -6.95 -24.07 6.54
N ALA A 81 -6.45 -23.94 5.31
CA ALA A 81 -6.11 -25.08 4.46
C ALA A 81 -4.66 -25.56 4.67
N GLY A 82 -3.79 -24.70 5.20
CA GLY A 82 -2.36 -24.99 5.39
C GLY A 82 -1.58 -25.07 4.09
N VAL A 83 -2.10 -24.49 3.00
CA VAL A 83 -1.50 -24.58 1.65
C VAL A 83 -1.51 -23.24 0.94
N TRP A 84 -0.62 -23.12 -0.03
CA TRP A 84 -0.58 -22.01 -0.97
C TRP A 84 -1.43 -22.29 -2.21
N SER A 85 -1.98 -21.22 -2.80
CA SER A 85 -2.62 -21.19 -4.11
C SER A 85 -1.95 -20.12 -4.95
N LEU A 86 -1.72 -20.38 -6.24
CA LEU A 86 -1.05 -19.45 -7.15
C LEU A 86 -2.03 -18.96 -8.21
N HIS A 87 -2.10 -17.64 -8.35
CA HIS A 87 -3.01 -16.95 -9.26
C HIS A 87 -2.18 -16.17 -10.28
N LYS A 88 -2.52 -16.28 -11.58
CA LYS A 88 -1.74 -15.73 -12.70
C LYS A 88 -2.59 -15.01 -13.75
N ASP A 89 -3.91 -15.20 -13.71
CA ASP A 89 -4.78 -14.67 -14.76
C ASP A 89 -5.26 -13.28 -14.38
N TYR A 90 -4.56 -12.27 -14.89
CA TYR A 90 -4.87 -10.85 -14.71
C TYR A 90 -5.16 -10.16 -16.04
N SER A 91 -5.62 -10.93 -17.03
CA SER A 91 -5.89 -10.47 -18.38
C SER A 91 -6.91 -9.32 -18.43
N GLU A 92 -7.90 -9.31 -17.55
CA GLU A 92 -8.90 -8.23 -17.41
C GLU A 92 -8.30 -6.88 -16.99
N TRP A 93 -7.08 -6.90 -16.42
CA TRP A 93 -6.34 -5.72 -15.96
C TRP A 93 -5.28 -5.23 -16.96
N GLY A 94 -5.34 -5.68 -18.21
CA GLY A 94 -4.29 -5.38 -19.19
C GLY A 94 -2.99 -6.13 -18.93
N GLY A 95 -3.05 -7.19 -18.12
CA GLY A 95 -1.98 -8.16 -17.93
C GLY A 95 -1.25 -8.03 -16.60
N HIS A 96 -1.00 -6.82 -16.08
CA HIS A 96 -0.13 -6.63 -14.90
C HIS A 96 -0.39 -5.30 -14.18
N PHE A 97 -0.17 -5.24 -12.86
CA PHE A 97 -0.03 -3.99 -12.10
C PHE A 97 1.35 -3.91 -11.44
N ALA A 98 1.80 -2.71 -11.02
CA ALA A 98 3.06 -2.54 -10.32
C ALA A 98 2.82 -1.96 -8.91
N MET A 99 3.60 -2.43 -7.93
CA MET A 99 3.52 -1.96 -6.55
C MET A 99 4.65 -0.98 -6.26
N PRO A 100 4.34 0.27 -5.85
CA PRO A 100 5.34 1.20 -5.37
C PRO A 100 6.12 0.60 -4.19
N ARG A 101 7.39 0.99 -4.05
CA ARG A 101 8.30 0.48 -3.01
C ARG A 101 7.72 0.50 -1.59
N ASP A 102 6.99 1.56 -1.25
CA ASP A 102 6.38 1.76 0.07
C ASP A 102 4.86 1.57 0.07
N SER A 103 4.34 0.80 -0.91
CA SER A 103 2.91 0.50 -1.06
C SER A 103 2.30 0.02 0.24
N LYS A 104 1.36 0.82 0.76
CA LYS A 104 0.55 0.48 1.92
C LYS A 104 -0.62 -0.38 1.48
N SER A 105 -1.02 -1.30 2.35
CA SER A 105 -2.19 -2.13 2.14
C SER A 105 -2.96 -2.34 3.42
N VAL A 106 -4.25 -2.62 3.28
CA VAL A 106 -5.14 -2.98 4.37
C VAL A 106 -6.01 -4.15 3.95
N PHE A 107 -6.19 -5.11 4.86
CA PHE A 107 -7.15 -6.18 4.70
C PHE A 107 -8.46 -5.80 5.39
N PHE A 108 -9.55 -5.77 4.64
CA PHE A 108 -10.83 -5.30 5.12
C PHE A 108 -11.96 -6.01 4.35
N ASN A 109 -12.97 -6.50 5.08
CA ASN A 109 -14.11 -7.22 4.50
C ASN A 109 -13.71 -8.39 3.58
N GLY A 110 -12.67 -9.14 3.97
CA GLY A 110 -12.18 -10.29 3.19
C GLY A 110 -11.34 -9.92 1.96
N VAL A 111 -11.01 -8.63 1.78
CA VAL A 111 -10.30 -8.13 0.60
C VAL A 111 -9.06 -7.35 1.01
N LEU A 112 -7.93 -7.67 0.40
CA LEU A 112 -6.70 -6.90 0.51
C LEU A 112 -6.75 -5.73 -0.47
N HIS A 113 -6.68 -4.51 0.04
CA HIS A 113 -6.60 -3.29 -0.75
C HIS A 113 -5.18 -2.76 -0.71
N LEU A 114 -4.61 -2.42 -1.86
CA LEU A 114 -3.24 -1.89 -1.97
C LEU A 114 -3.13 -0.79 -3.02
N THR A 115 -2.23 0.16 -2.82
CA THR A 115 -1.97 1.22 -3.80
C THR A 115 -0.99 0.77 -4.86
N THR A 116 -1.25 1.12 -6.13
CA THR A 116 -0.42 0.77 -7.29
C THR A 116 0.31 1.98 -7.86
N PHE A 117 1.28 1.70 -8.72
CA PHE A 117 2.06 2.72 -9.45
C PHE A 117 1.21 3.49 -10.47
N TYR A 118 0.02 2.99 -10.82
CA TYR A 118 -0.85 3.55 -11.86
C TYR A 118 -1.98 4.43 -11.30
N GLY A 119 -1.85 4.93 -10.07
CA GLY A 119 -2.86 5.79 -9.45
C GLY A 119 -4.17 5.06 -9.15
N MET A 120 -4.09 3.79 -8.74
CA MET A 120 -5.27 3.00 -8.39
C MET A 120 -5.10 2.30 -7.05
N VAL A 121 -6.21 2.07 -6.36
CA VAL A 121 -6.31 1.08 -5.30
C VAL A 121 -6.79 -0.23 -5.93
N VAL A 122 -5.99 -1.28 -5.80
CA VAL A 122 -6.32 -2.61 -6.29
C VAL A 122 -6.82 -3.49 -5.13
N PRO A 123 -8.07 -3.99 -5.21
CA PRO A 123 -8.61 -4.95 -4.27
C PRO A 123 -8.40 -6.39 -4.76
N ILE A 124 -7.94 -7.27 -3.88
CA ILE A 124 -7.69 -8.68 -4.16
C ILE A 124 -8.36 -9.51 -3.06
N ASP A 125 -9.29 -10.38 -3.43
CA ASP A 125 -9.95 -11.28 -2.49
C ASP A 125 -9.06 -12.46 -2.07
N VAL A 126 -9.49 -13.25 -1.09
CA VAL A 126 -8.71 -14.40 -0.58
C VAL A 126 -8.65 -15.56 -1.58
N GLU A 127 -9.53 -15.57 -2.58
CA GLU A 127 -9.54 -16.47 -3.72
C GLU A 127 -8.57 -16.04 -4.82
N GLY A 128 -7.92 -14.88 -4.69
CA GLY A 128 -6.93 -14.36 -5.64
C GLY A 128 -7.50 -13.63 -6.84
N ASN A 129 -8.81 -13.35 -6.84
CA ASN A 129 -9.42 -12.54 -7.87
C ASN A 129 -9.07 -11.07 -7.62
N ILE A 130 -8.58 -10.42 -8.66
CA ILE A 130 -8.44 -8.97 -8.67
C ILE A 130 -9.80 -8.39 -9.00
N LEU A 131 -10.41 -7.73 -8.02
CA LEU A 131 -11.71 -7.07 -8.20
C LEU A 131 -11.53 -5.79 -9.03
N ARG A 132 -12.65 -5.18 -9.40
CA ARG A 132 -12.63 -3.85 -10.03
C ARG A 132 -11.89 -2.86 -9.12
N GLY A 133 -10.88 -2.20 -9.67
CA GLY A 133 -10.03 -1.32 -8.89
C GLY A 133 -10.52 0.10 -9.00
N ILE A 134 -10.06 0.88 -8.05
CA ILE A 134 -10.66 2.13 -7.68
C ILE A 134 -9.66 3.23 -8.03
N PRO A 135 -9.95 4.10 -9.00
CA PRO A 135 -9.12 5.26 -9.27
C PRO A 135 -8.94 6.09 -8.00
N ILE A 136 -7.72 6.54 -7.74
CA ILE A 136 -7.49 7.45 -6.61
C ILE A 136 -8.08 8.84 -6.92
N PRO A 137 -8.43 9.64 -5.90
CA PRO A 137 -9.05 10.95 -6.10
C PRO A 137 -8.03 12.06 -6.43
N LEU A 138 -6.98 11.74 -7.18
CA LEU A 138 -5.93 12.67 -7.57
C LEU A 138 -5.67 12.55 -9.08
N PRO A 139 -5.99 13.57 -9.88
CA PRO A 139 -5.76 13.55 -11.33
C PRO A 139 -4.27 13.57 -11.68
N ASP A 140 -3.45 14.27 -10.89
CA ASP A 140 -2.00 14.39 -11.08
C ASP A 140 -1.27 13.51 -10.06
N TYR A 141 -1.38 12.19 -10.23
CA TYR A 141 -0.74 11.23 -9.34
C TYR A 141 0.78 11.27 -9.47
N ASP A 142 1.47 11.54 -8.36
CA ASP A 142 2.92 11.38 -8.26
C ASP A 142 3.26 9.93 -7.91
N GLU A 143 3.66 9.17 -8.92
CA GLU A 143 4.06 7.77 -8.80
C GLU A 143 5.30 7.55 -7.90
N TYR A 144 6.12 8.59 -7.70
CA TYR A 144 7.28 8.56 -6.81
C TYR A 144 6.93 8.84 -5.34
N ASN A 145 5.72 9.37 -5.09
CA ASN A 145 5.21 9.61 -3.75
C ASN A 145 3.83 8.94 -3.56
N PRO A 146 3.80 7.60 -3.58
CA PRO A 146 2.55 6.86 -3.61
C PRO A 146 1.73 7.14 -2.35
N GLY A 147 0.44 7.37 -2.55
CA GLY A 147 -0.50 7.45 -1.44
C GLY A 147 -0.61 6.12 -0.69
N GLY A 148 -1.18 6.19 0.51
CA GLY A 148 -1.50 5.05 1.34
C GLY A 148 -3.00 4.79 1.40
N VAL A 149 -3.36 3.52 1.55
CA VAL A 149 -4.74 3.09 1.86
C VAL A 149 -4.81 2.57 3.29
N TYR A 150 -5.90 2.90 3.99
CA TYR A 150 -6.12 2.61 5.40
C TYR A 150 -7.59 2.30 5.65
N VAL A 151 -7.91 1.79 6.84
CA VAL A 151 -9.29 1.67 7.32
C VAL A 151 -9.45 2.42 8.62
N SER A 152 -10.56 3.15 8.71
CA SER A 152 -11.05 3.75 9.96
C SER A 152 -12.57 3.68 9.99
N GLN A 153 -13.15 3.35 11.15
CA GLN A 153 -14.59 3.25 11.39
C GLN A 153 -15.35 2.42 10.35
N GLY A 154 -14.72 1.33 9.87
CA GLY A 154 -15.31 0.46 8.85
C GLY A 154 -15.41 1.09 7.45
N GLN A 155 -14.62 2.14 7.18
CA GLN A 155 -14.55 2.79 5.88
C GLN A 155 -13.11 2.77 5.35
N LEU A 156 -12.97 2.71 4.03
CA LEU A 156 -11.68 2.80 3.36
C LEU A 156 -11.25 4.26 3.23
N TYR A 157 -10.03 4.55 3.65
CA TYR A 157 -9.42 5.87 3.54
C TYR A 157 -8.23 5.82 2.60
N PHE A 158 -8.04 6.89 1.84
CA PHE A 158 -6.86 7.13 1.04
C PHE A 158 -6.20 8.44 1.48
N SER A 159 -4.89 8.43 1.66
CA SER A 159 -4.14 9.66 1.92
C SER A 159 -2.95 9.78 0.98
N SER A 160 -2.69 10.98 0.51
CA SER A 160 -1.52 11.27 -0.31
C SER A 160 -1.03 12.68 -0.06
N MET A 161 0.28 12.85 -0.23
CA MET A 161 0.96 14.13 -0.24
C MET A 161 1.24 14.49 -1.69
N TYR A 162 0.75 15.63 -2.15
CA TYR A 162 0.97 16.10 -3.50
C TYR A 162 1.39 17.56 -3.49
N LYS A 163 2.06 17.99 -4.56
CA LYS A 163 2.37 19.41 -4.76
C LYS A 163 1.14 20.11 -5.33
N SER A 164 0.58 21.04 -4.58
CA SER A 164 -0.62 21.78 -4.98
C SER A 164 -0.26 22.86 -6.00
N ASP A 165 -0.90 22.84 -7.16
CA ASP A 165 -0.72 23.88 -8.18
C ASP A 165 -1.11 25.28 -7.69
N LYS A 166 -2.06 25.34 -6.74
CA LYS A 166 -2.58 26.60 -6.21
C LYS A 166 -1.60 27.26 -5.25
N SER A 167 -1.05 26.50 -4.30
CA SER A 167 -0.15 27.02 -3.27
C SER A 167 1.33 26.92 -3.67
N LYS A 168 1.66 26.08 -4.67
CA LYS A 168 3.03 25.65 -5.03
C LYS A 168 3.77 24.91 -3.90
N ASP A 169 3.07 24.60 -2.82
CA ASP A 169 3.55 23.87 -1.65
C ASP A 169 2.98 22.45 -1.63
N TYR A 170 3.48 21.62 -0.72
CA TYR A 170 2.93 20.28 -0.49
C TYR A 170 1.67 20.35 0.37
N GLU A 171 0.65 19.61 -0.04
CA GLU A 171 -0.61 19.45 0.67
C GLU A 171 -0.86 17.97 0.96
N LEU A 172 -1.24 17.70 2.20
CA LEU A 172 -1.80 16.42 2.57
C LEU A 172 -3.30 16.45 2.29
N SER A 173 -3.79 15.47 1.54
CA SER A 173 -5.23 15.22 1.44
C SER A 173 -5.58 13.82 1.93
N VAL A 174 -6.66 13.74 2.69
CA VAL A 174 -7.25 12.49 3.18
C VAL A 174 -8.68 12.40 2.71
N TRP A 175 -8.98 11.26 2.10
CA TRP A 175 -10.23 10.96 1.43
C TRP A 175 -10.85 9.72 2.04
N VAL A 176 -12.17 9.68 2.10
CA VAL A 176 -12.93 8.48 2.46
C VAL A 176 -13.67 7.97 1.23
N LEU A 177 -13.68 6.66 1.01
CA LEU A 177 -14.48 6.04 -0.03
C LEU A 177 -15.95 6.03 0.42
N VAL A 178 -16.82 6.73 -0.32
CA VAL A 178 -18.24 6.89 0.02
C VAL A 178 -19.02 5.62 -0.31
N ASP A 179 -18.77 5.08 -1.50
CA ASP A 179 -19.38 3.87 -1.98
C ASP A 179 -18.41 3.14 -2.91
N TYR A 180 -18.32 1.84 -2.72
CA TYR A 180 -17.41 0.97 -3.45
C TYR A 180 -17.80 0.85 -4.93
N ASN A 181 -19.10 0.94 -5.25
CA ASN A 181 -19.59 0.74 -6.61
C ASN A 181 -19.45 1.97 -7.50
N SER A 182 -19.45 3.16 -6.90
CA SER A 182 -19.45 4.43 -7.63
C SER A 182 -18.09 5.12 -7.71
N GLU A 183 -17.03 4.50 -7.16
CA GLU A 183 -15.65 5.04 -7.17
C GLU A 183 -15.54 6.46 -6.57
N ASN A 184 -16.54 6.85 -5.77
CA ASN A 184 -16.66 8.21 -5.27
C ASN A 184 -15.90 8.35 -3.96
N TRP A 185 -14.86 9.18 -4.00
CA TRP A 185 -14.13 9.63 -2.84
C TRP A 185 -14.67 10.97 -2.34
N SER A 186 -14.74 11.14 -1.02
CA SER A 186 -15.08 12.41 -0.37
C SER A 186 -13.87 12.93 0.39
N LEU A 187 -13.49 14.18 0.13
CA LEU A 187 -12.39 14.85 0.83
C LEU A 187 -12.80 15.12 2.28
N LYS A 188 -12.01 14.62 3.24
CA LYS A 188 -12.22 14.83 4.67
C LYS A 188 -11.29 15.88 5.25
N LEU A 189 -10.04 15.89 4.78
CA LEU A 189 -9.00 16.75 5.29
C LEU A 189 -8.11 17.16 4.13
N SER A 190 -7.83 18.45 4.02
CA SER A 190 -6.80 18.99 3.14
C SER A 190 -6.04 20.09 3.88
N VAL A 191 -4.74 19.92 4.03
CA VAL A 191 -3.94 20.79 4.89
C VAL A 191 -2.50 20.82 4.40
N ASN A 192 -1.92 22.02 4.43
CA ASN A 192 -0.49 22.19 4.29
C ASN A 192 0.22 21.72 5.57
N PRO A 193 1.06 20.68 5.52
CA PRO A 193 1.74 20.15 6.70
C PRO A 193 2.63 21.18 7.43
N LEU A 194 3.13 22.21 6.73
CA LEU A 194 3.89 23.31 7.33
C LEU A 194 3.06 24.06 8.38
N HIS A 195 1.77 24.25 8.12
CA HIS A 195 0.87 24.90 9.06
C HIS A 195 0.65 24.05 10.32
N LEU A 196 0.65 22.71 10.19
CA LEU A 196 0.52 21.80 11.35
C LEU A 196 1.74 21.84 12.26
N LEU A 197 2.92 22.02 11.68
CA LEU A 197 4.18 22.01 12.42
C LEU A 197 4.65 23.41 12.86
N GLY A 198 3.89 24.47 12.52
CA GLY A 198 4.28 25.85 12.80
C GLY A 198 5.58 26.28 12.13
N ALA A 199 5.99 25.58 11.07
CA ALA A 199 7.24 25.81 10.36
C ALA A 199 7.00 26.70 9.13
N PHE A 200 7.70 27.83 9.03
CA PHE A 200 7.47 28.82 7.95
C PHE A 200 8.42 28.65 6.75
N TYR A 201 9.48 27.84 6.84
CA TYR A 201 10.51 27.81 5.80
C TYR A 201 11.26 26.48 5.74
N HIS A 202 10.82 25.50 4.95
CA HIS A 202 11.78 24.56 4.34
C HIS A 202 11.32 24.16 2.94
N SER A 203 12.09 24.59 1.94
CA SER A 203 11.83 24.40 0.51
C SER A 203 12.08 22.97 0.00
N LYS A 204 12.17 21.98 0.88
CA LYS A 204 12.53 20.58 0.54
C LYS A 204 11.63 19.51 1.20
N PHE A 205 10.54 19.91 1.84
CA PHE A 205 9.71 18.98 2.63
C PHE A 205 9.00 17.86 1.85
N GLY A 206 8.86 18.01 0.53
CA GLY A 206 8.05 17.11 -0.28
C GLY A 206 8.29 15.61 -0.13
N TYR A 207 9.54 15.26 0.14
CA TYR A 207 9.99 13.88 0.21
C TYR A 207 10.09 13.34 1.65
N ASP A 208 9.97 14.22 2.67
CA ASP A 208 10.20 13.87 4.07
C ASP A 208 8.90 13.72 4.88
N PHE A 209 7.74 13.78 4.23
CA PHE A 209 6.45 13.59 4.90
C PHE A 209 5.80 12.26 4.53
N SER A 210 5.37 11.51 5.54
CA SER A 210 4.65 10.25 5.34
C SER A 210 3.51 10.09 6.35
N VAL A 211 2.32 9.74 5.86
CA VAL A 211 1.24 9.22 6.72
C VAL A 211 1.62 7.80 7.10
N ILE A 212 1.88 7.60 8.40
CA ILE A 212 2.36 6.31 8.90
C ILE A 212 1.18 5.39 9.21
N SER A 213 0.13 5.92 9.83
CA SER A 213 -1.05 5.15 10.18
C SER A 213 -2.29 6.01 10.36
N ILE A 214 -3.45 5.39 10.17
CA ILE A 214 -4.75 5.92 10.59
C ILE A 214 -5.30 4.94 11.63
N HIS A 215 -5.78 5.46 12.76
CA HIS A 215 -6.34 4.64 13.82
C HIS A 215 -7.64 3.99 13.34
N PRO A 216 -7.82 2.67 13.52
CA PRO A 216 -8.97 1.95 12.97
C PRO A 216 -10.31 2.40 13.55
N ASP A 217 -10.37 2.94 14.77
CA ASP A 217 -11.65 3.26 15.43
C ASP A 217 -11.90 4.74 15.76
N HIS A 218 -10.93 5.64 15.54
CA HIS A 218 -10.93 6.96 16.21
C HIS A 218 -10.61 8.15 15.31
N ASP A 219 -10.66 8.02 13.98
CA ASP A 219 -10.35 9.10 13.02
C ASP A 219 -9.02 9.83 13.29
N MET A 220 -8.10 9.17 14.01
CA MET A 220 -6.80 9.74 14.34
C MET A 220 -5.82 9.38 13.23
N ILE A 221 -5.08 10.38 12.74
CA ILE A 221 -4.07 10.17 11.70
C ILE A 221 -2.70 10.49 12.32
N PHE A 222 -1.78 9.53 12.25
CA PHE A 222 -0.41 9.70 12.69
C PHE A 222 0.50 9.88 11.48
N MET A 223 1.33 10.92 11.55
CA MET A 223 2.18 11.35 10.45
C MET A 223 3.57 11.65 10.98
N VAL A 224 4.58 11.40 10.15
CA VAL A 224 5.95 11.77 10.43
C VAL A 224 6.41 12.80 9.41
N CYS A 225 7.18 13.74 9.92
CA CYS A 225 7.84 14.78 9.17
C CYS A 225 9.34 14.68 9.46
N GLY A 226 10.11 14.25 8.47
CA GLY A 226 11.55 14.34 8.47
C GLY A 226 11.96 15.80 8.33
N THR A 227 12.95 16.20 9.10
CA THR A 227 13.71 17.43 8.83
C THR A 227 15.11 16.96 8.50
N GLU A 228 15.60 17.23 7.29
CA GLU A 228 17.05 17.19 7.08
C GLU A 228 17.66 18.27 7.97
N ASN A 229 18.36 17.85 9.02
CA ASN A 229 19.34 18.70 9.68
C ASN A 229 20.41 19.00 8.63
N SER A 230 20.29 20.15 7.98
CA SER A 230 21.43 20.76 7.29
C SER A 230 22.44 21.13 8.37
N ASN A 231 23.34 20.20 8.67
CA ASN A 231 24.57 20.52 9.37
C ASN A 231 25.29 21.56 8.51
N VAL A 232 25.17 22.81 8.94
CA VAL A 232 26.00 23.92 8.49
C VAL A 232 27.42 23.60 8.96
N LEU A 233 28.32 23.36 8.01
CA LEU A 233 29.76 23.58 8.16
C LEU A 233 30.11 24.85 7.40
#